data_AF-A0A2K4G387-F1
#
_entry.id   AF-A0A2K4G387-F1
#
_cell.length_a   1.000
_cell.length_b   1.000
_cell.length_c   1.000
_cell.angle_alpha   90.00
_cell.angle_beta   90.00
_cell.angle_gamma   90.00
#
_symmetry.space_group_name_H-M   'P 1'
#
loop_
_entity.id
_entity.type
_entity.pdbx_description
1 polymer ?
#
loop_
_entity_poly.entity_id
_entity_poly.type
_entity_poly.pdbx_seq_one_letter_code
_entity_poly.pdbx_strand_id
1 'polypeptide(L)'
;ASKQVGCGLLHAADSIDKIQAEHEAAQHLKHSARAGLFGLFSSSEDERQTKLRDYEQAQRDYEHTLRNNPLPSIDLRREDEPLSMAQQLYQHVYEMLAMGNTTLFLDVYPLHVFYKERGLGALETCLPSRKNIYGHDQPLVLWPVSQQKLKFGTDHDEILQAFEAIEAGNIAKSVDHLARHEQVNILQPSMYSDPKLVTLLRGNHFSYVTNFPSGVAQAIELTLASQCRPVDDGRTIGFSNNPVADLSDIHQRMAFVLKAAAQFDNLLHSGNRYQIQQSIEDIAAGRGVR
;
A
#
# COMPACT_ATOMS: atom_id res chain seq x y z
N ALA A 1 -2.85 -1.21 10.70
CA ALA A 1 -2.28 -1.82 9.48
C ALA A 1 -2.82 -1.21 8.18
N SER A 2 -4.13 -1.17 7.95
CA SER A 2 -4.75 -0.79 6.65
C SER A 2 -4.27 0.56 6.07
N LYS A 3 -4.07 1.57 6.92
CA LYS A 3 -3.64 2.90 6.47
C LYS A 3 -2.22 2.96 5.92
N GLN A 4 -1.25 2.32 6.61
CA GLN A 4 0.12 2.21 6.11
C GLN A 4 0.14 1.55 4.73
N VAL A 5 -0.65 0.49 4.57
CA VAL A 5 -0.79 -0.22 3.30
C VAL A 5 -1.45 0.66 2.24
N GLY A 6 -2.48 1.43 2.60
CA GLY A 6 -3.13 2.40 1.73
C GLY A 6 -2.18 3.47 1.17
N CYS A 7 -1.30 4.02 2.01
CA CYS A 7 -0.29 4.98 1.55
C CYS A 7 0.75 4.34 0.62
N GLY A 8 1.15 3.10 0.90
CA GLY A 8 1.99 2.32 0.00
C GLY A 8 1.34 2.06 -1.36
N LEU A 9 0.02 1.80 -1.39
CA LEU A 9 -0.75 1.62 -2.62
C LEU A 9 -0.77 2.88 -3.48
N LEU A 10 -1.04 4.03 -2.88
CA LEU A 10 -1.03 5.32 -3.60
C LEU A 10 0.36 5.60 -4.18
N HIS A 11 1.42 5.35 -3.41
CA HIS A 11 2.78 5.55 -3.90
C HIS A 11 3.12 4.61 -5.07
N ALA A 12 2.74 3.34 -4.98
CA ALA A 12 2.97 2.38 -6.06
C ALA A 12 2.19 2.77 -7.33
N ALA A 13 0.92 3.17 -7.19
CA ALA A 13 0.10 3.64 -8.31
C ALA A 13 0.69 4.92 -8.95
N ASP A 14 1.03 5.93 -8.15
CA ASP A 14 1.66 7.17 -8.62
C ASP A 14 3.00 6.91 -9.32
N SER A 15 3.79 5.94 -8.83
CA SER A 15 5.05 5.54 -9.48
C SER A 15 4.81 4.88 -10.85
N ILE A 16 3.80 4.00 -10.96
CA ILE A 16 3.42 3.36 -12.23
C ILE A 16 2.98 4.41 -13.25
N ASP A 17 2.12 5.34 -12.83
CA ASP A 17 1.60 6.42 -13.68
C ASP A 17 2.72 7.34 -14.17
N LYS A 18 3.67 7.71 -13.30
CA LYS A 18 4.81 8.55 -13.66
C LYS A 18 5.75 7.87 -14.66
N ILE A 19 6.03 6.59 -14.48
CA ILE A 19 6.85 5.83 -15.45
C ILE A 19 6.12 5.70 -16.79
N GLN A 20 4.81 5.44 -16.77
CA GLN A 20 4.01 5.34 -17.99
C GLN A 20 3.96 6.66 -18.74
N ALA A 21 3.79 7.79 -18.04
CA ALA A 21 3.76 9.12 -18.62
C ALA A 21 5.09 9.49 -19.32
N GLU A 22 6.24 9.13 -18.73
CA GLU A 22 7.54 9.32 -19.39
C GLU A 22 7.63 8.50 -20.67
N HIS A 23 7.20 7.23 -20.62
CA HIS A 23 7.24 6.37 -21.79
C HIS A 23 6.39 6.92 -22.95
N GLU A 24 5.17 7.37 -22.66
CA GLU A 24 4.27 7.98 -23.64
C GLU A 24 4.86 9.27 -24.23
N ALA A 25 5.46 10.13 -23.39
CA ALA A 25 6.13 11.33 -23.85
C ALA A 25 7.36 11.01 -24.74
N ALA A 26 8.12 9.97 -24.41
CA ALA A 26 9.25 9.51 -25.22
C ALA A 26 8.80 8.95 -26.58
N GLN A 27 7.70 8.19 -26.61
CA GLN A 27 7.09 7.72 -27.86
C GLN A 27 6.58 8.89 -28.71
N HIS A 28 5.87 9.84 -28.10
CA HIS A 28 5.38 11.04 -28.77
C HIS A 28 6.54 11.86 -29.37
N LEU A 29 7.64 12.04 -28.64
CA LEU A 29 8.85 12.69 -29.13
C LEU A 29 9.47 11.95 -30.33
N LYS A 30 9.57 10.62 -30.28
CA LYS A 30 10.06 9.82 -31.41
C LYS A 30 9.15 9.95 -32.64
N HIS A 31 7.84 9.96 -32.44
CA HIS A 31 6.86 10.14 -33.51
C HIS A 31 6.92 11.55 -34.11
N SER A 32 6.98 12.59 -33.27
CA SER A 32 7.09 13.99 -33.72
C SER A 32 8.43 14.25 -34.41
N ALA A 33 9.53 13.66 -33.95
CA ALA A 33 10.83 13.73 -34.62
C ALA A 33 10.78 13.13 -36.04
N ARG A 34 10.19 11.94 -36.17
CA ARG A 34 9.98 11.29 -37.48
C ARG A 34 9.06 12.14 -38.37
N ALA A 35 7.92 12.59 -37.84
CA ALA A 35 6.96 13.41 -38.58
C ALA A 35 7.53 14.77 -39.00
N GLY A 36 8.37 15.37 -38.17
CA GLY A 36 9.13 16.60 -38.44
C GLY A 36 10.17 16.38 -39.54
N LEU A 37 10.92 15.28 -39.50
CA LEU A 37 11.85 14.90 -40.57
C LEU A 37 11.12 14.74 -41.92
N PHE A 38 9.97 14.07 -41.94
CA PHE A 38 9.12 13.98 -43.14
C PHE A 38 8.47 15.33 -43.52
N GLY A 39 8.19 16.19 -42.53
CA GLY A 39 7.66 17.54 -42.71
C GLY A 39 8.65 18.52 -43.34
N LEU A 40 9.95 18.29 -43.19
CA LEU A 40 10.97 19.04 -43.93
C LEU A 40 10.88 18.83 -45.45
N PHE A 41 10.11 17.86 -45.94
CA PHE A 41 9.84 17.65 -47.36
C PHE A 41 8.47 18.19 -47.81
N SER A 42 7.67 18.81 -46.93
CA SER A 42 6.39 19.41 -47.33
C SER A 42 6.59 20.73 -48.08
N SER A 43 5.68 21.02 -49.01
CA SER A 43 5.66 22.24 -49.82
C SER A 43 5.03 23.45 -49.12
N SER A 44 4.40 23.25 -47.96
CA SER A 44 3.71 24.27 -47.17
C SER A 44 4.55 24.73 -45.97
N GLU A 45 4.77 26.05 -45.84
CA GLU A 45 5.46 26.64 -44.69
C GLU A 45 4.67 26.51 -43.39
N ASP A 46 3.34 26.58 -43.44
CA ASP A 46 2.46 26.44 -42.27
C ASP A 46 2.53 25.03 -41.67
N GLU A 47 2.59 24.00 -42.53
CA GLU A 47 2.76 22.61 -42.09
C GLU A 47 4.13 22.38 -41.43
N ARG A 48 5.20 23.00 -41.98
CA ARG A 48 6.54 22.94 -41.39
C ARG A 48 6.57 23.60 -40.01
N GLN A 49 6.00 24.79 -39.86
CA GLN A 49 5.94 25.47 -38.58
C GLN A 49 5.12 24.71 -37.53
N THR A 50 4.02 24.08 -37.94
CA THR A 50 3.18 23.30 -37.03
C THR A 50 3.95 22.08 -36.49
N LYS A 51 4.60 21.32 -37.38
CA LYS A 51 5.40 20.16 -36.98
C LYS A 51 6.61 20.51 -36.11
N LEU A 52 7.24 21.67 -36.35
CA LEU A 52 8.32 22.18 -35.49
C LEU A 52 7.81 22.51 -34.08
N ARG A 53 6.68 23.20 -33.97
CA ARG A 53 6.04 23.49 -32.67
C ARG A 53 5.62 22.22 -31.94
N ASP A 54 5.09 21.24 -32.64
CA ASP A 54 4.72 19.94 -32.06
C ASP A 54 5.94 19.19 -31.52
N TYR A 55 7.07 19.23 -32.23
CA TYR A 55 8.33 18.64 -31.77
C TYR A 55 8.88 19.37 -30.53
N GLU A 56 8.91 20.70 -30.54
CA GLU A 56 9.34 21.50 -29.37
C GLU A 56 8.47 21.23 -28.14
N GLN A 57 7.15 21.12 -28.34
CA GLN A 57 6.22 20.76 -27.28
C GLN A 57 6.48 19.34 -26.76
N ALA A 58 6.63 18.36 -27.66
CA ALA A 58 6.95 16.98 -27.30
C ALA A 58 8.27 16.88 -26.52
N GLN A 59 9.27 17.70 -26.86
CA GLN A 59 10.54 17.75 -26.13
C GLN A 59 10.34 18.29 -24.71
N ARG A 60 9.60 19.39 -24.54
CA ARG A 60 9.30 19.95 -23.21
C ARG A 60 8.52 18.97 -22.34
N ASP A 61 7.54 18.29 -22.92
CA ASP A 61 6.73 17.29 -22.22
C ASP A 61 7.57 16.07 -21.81
N TYR A 62 8.47 15.62 -22.69
CA TYR A 62 9.44 14.57 -22.35
C TYR A 62 10.39 14.99 -21.22
N GLU A 63 10.99 16.17 -21.29
CA GLU A 63 11.87 16.65 -20.22
C GLU A 63 11.14 16.81 -18.87
N HIS A 64 9.87 17.24 -18.90
CA HIS A 64 9.04 17.34 -17.70
C HIS A 64 8.73 15.96 -17.11
N THR A 65 8.32 15.00 -17.93
CA THR A 65 8.00 13.63 -17.47
C THR A 65 9.24 12.87 -17.02
N LEU A 66 10.38 13.04 -17.69
CA LEU A 66 11.68 12.48 -17.29
C LEU A 66 12.10 12.95 -15.88
N ARG A 67 11.88 14.23 -15.55
CA ARG A 67 12.14 14.76 -14.20
C ARG A 67 11.19 14.22 -13.14
N ASN A 68 9.99 13.80 -13.52
CA ASN A 68 8.97 13.29 -12.62
C ASN A 68 9.00 11.76 -12.49
N ASN A 69 9.66 11.03 -13.41
CA ASN A 69 9.86 9.60 -13.26
C ASN A 69 10.79 9.33 -12.05
N PRO A 70 10.39 8.50 -11.07
CA PRO A 70 11.28 8.13 -9.98
C PRO A 70 12.52 7.33 -10.45
N LEU A 71 12.41 6.55 -11.53
CA LEU A 71 13.45 5.63 -12.01
C LEU A 71 13.79 5.80 -13.51
N PRO A 72 14.22 6.99 -13.96
CA PRO A 72 14.46 7.25 -15.39
C PRO A 72 15.65 6.45 -15.95
N SER A 73 16.57 6.00 -15.10
CA SER A 73 17.77 5.24 -15.51
C SER A 73 17.58 3.71 -15.52
N ILE A 74 16.49 3.21 -14.94
CA ILE A 74 16.23 1.77 -14.77
C ILE A 74 14.98 1.33 -15.57
N ASP A 75 14.38 2.23 -16.35
CA ASP A 75 13.20 1.97 -17.18
C ASP A 75 13.52 1.18 -18.47
N LEU A 76 14.13 0.01 -18.31
CA LEU A 76 14.39 -0.92 -19.41
C LEU A 76 13.09 -1.61 -19.81
N ARG A 77 12.61 -1.31 -21.01
CA ARG A 77 11.46 -1.96 -21.64
C ARG A 77 11.93 -2.80 -22.83
N ARG A 78 11.58 -4.09 -22.84
CA ARG A 78 11.75 -4.93 -24.03
C ARG A 78 10.68 -4.56 -25.06
N GLU A 79 11.01 -4.61 -26.35
CA GLU A 79 10.11 -4.14 -27.44
C GLU A 79 8.75 -4.88 -27.47
N ASP A 80 8.68 -6.08 -26.88
CA ASP A 80 7.51 -6.94 -26.82
C ASP A 80 6.73 -6.89 -25.50
N GLU A 81 7.21 -6.13 -24.49
CA GLU A 81 6.57 -6.09 -23.17
C GLU A 81 5.72 -4.81 -22.94
N PRO A 82 4.47 -4.97 -22.47
CA PRO A 82 3.57 -3.86 -22.24
C PRO A 82 3.91 -3.04 -20.99
N LEU A 83 4.89 -3.44 -20.18
CA LEU A 83 5.36 -2.72 -19.01
C LEU A 83 6.88 -2.86 -18.91
N SER A 84 7.57 -1.81 -18.46
CA SER A 84 8.99 -1.91 -18.13
C SER A 84 9.24 -2.79 -16.91
N MET A 85 10.49 -3.20 -16.71
CA MET A 85 10.87 -3.97 -15.53
C MET A 85 10.50 -3.23 -14.23
N ALA A 86 10.74 -1.92 -14.16
CA ALA A 86 10.39 -1.09 -13.00
C ALA A 86 8.87 -1.06 -12.76
N GLN A 87 8.07 -0.88 -13.81
CA GLN A 87 6.61 -0.92 -13.72
C GLN A 87 6.11 -2.28 -13.21
N GLN A 88 6.67 -3.39 -13.68
CA GLN A 88 6.30 -4.73 -13.21
C GLN A 88 6.62 -4.96 -11.74
N LEU A 89 7.69 -4.34 -11.21
CA LEU A 89 8.02 -4.41 -9.79
C LEU A 89 7.04 -3.58 -8.94
N TYR A 90 6.71 -2.36 -9.36
CA TYR A 90 5.69 -1.55 -8.66
C TYR A 90 4.30 -2.16 -8.74
N GLN A 91 3.92 -2.73 -9.89
CA GLN A 91 2.67 -3.45 -10.07
C GLN A 91 2.57 -4.64 -9.09
N HIS A 92 3.65 -5.40 -8.96
CA HIS A 92 3.71 -6.50 -7.97
C HIS A 92 3.54 -5.99 -6.54
N VAL A 93 4.21 -4.89 -6.15
CA VAL A 93 4.02 -4.28 -4.83
C VAL A 93 2.57 -3.85 -4.64
N TYR A 94 1.99 -3.17 -5.63
CA TYR A 94 0.60 -2.72 -5.60
C TYR A 94 -0.37 -3.90 -5.39
N GLU A 95 -0.25 -4.95 -6.19
CA GLU A 95 -1.12 -6.14 -6.11
C GLU A 95 -1.01 -6.83 -4.74
N MET A 96 0.21 -6.98 -4.23
CA MET A 96 0.44 -7.63 -2.94
C MET A 96 -0.09 -6.80 -1.76
N LEU A 97 0.09 -5.48 -1.80
CA LEU A 97 -0.47 -4.56 -0.80
C LEU A 97 -2.00 -4.55 -0.87
N ALA A 98 -2.58 -4.55 -2.08
CA ALA A 98 -4.03 -4.55 -2.28
C ALA A 98 -4.63 -5.86 -1.75
N MET A 99 -4.08 -7.00 -2.16
CA MET A 99 -4.49 -8.32 -1.67
C MET A 99 -4.37 -8.41 -0.15
N GLY A 100 -3.24 -8.00 0.44
CA GLY A 100 -3.04 -8.04 1.89
C GLY A 100 -4.07 -7.19 2.63
N ASN A 101 -4.27 -5.94 2.21
CA ASN A 101 -5.23 -5.02 2.82
C ASN A 101 -6.67 -5.50 2.70
N THR A 102 -7.08 -5.95 1.51
CA THR A 102 -8.44 -6.44 1.26
C THR A 102 -8.70 -7.73 2.02
N THR A 103 -7.74 -8.67 2.05
CA THR A 103 -7.86 -9.90 2.85
C THR A 103 -8.03 -9.58 4.33
N LEU A 104 -7.20 -8.67 4.85
CA LEU A 104 -7.26 -8.24 6.24
C LEU A 104 -8.61 -7.61 6.59
N PHE A 105 -9.10 -6.70 5.74
CA PHE A 105 -10.40 -6.07 5.95
C PHE A 105 -11.55 -7.09 5.96
N LEU A 106 -11.60 -7.96 4.95
CA LEU A 106 -12.64 -8.98 4.81
C LEU A 106 -12.59 -10.03 5.92
N ASP A 107 -11.46 -10.19 6.59
CA ASP A 107 -11.33 -11.06 7.74
C ASP A 107 -11.75 -10.37 9.06
N VAL A 108 -11.11 -9.25 9.39
CA VAL A 108 -11.14 -8.64 10.72
C VAL A 108 -12.38 -7.78 10.94
N TYR A 109 -12.84 -7.04 9.92
CA TYR A 109 -13.98 -6.14 10.07
C TYR A 109 -15.28 -6.88 10.40
N PRO A 110 -15.65 -7.99 9.71
CA PRO A 110 -16.84 -8.75 10.07
C PRO A 110 -16.81 -9.32 11.48
N LEU A 111 -15.64 -9.70 12.01
CA LEU A 111 -15.50 -10.18 13.39
C LEU A 111 -15.89 -9.09 14.39
N HIS A 112 -15.41 -7.86 14.18
CA HIS A 112 -15.75 -6.71 15.03
C HIS A 112 -17.22 -6.34 14.94
N VAL A 113 -17.81 -6.34 13.73
CA VAL A 113 -19.24 -6.07 13.53
C VAL A 113 -20.08 -7.14 14.22
N PHE A 114 -19.76 -8.42 14.02
CA PHE A 114 -20.47 -9.52 14.65
C PHE A 114 -20.41 -9.43 16.18
N TYR A 115 -19.22 -9.20 16.74
CA TYR A 115 -19.05 -9.01 18.18
C TYR A 115 -19.87 -7.81 18.70
N LYS A 116 -19.81 -6.67 18.01
CA LYS A 116 -20.57 -5.46 18.38
C LYS A 116 -22.08 -5.70 18.39
N GLU A 117 -22.60 -6.50 17.47
CA GLU A 117 -24.04 -6.76 17.32
C GLU A 117 -24.54 -7.92 18.19
N ARG A 118 -23.72 -8.95 18.41
CA ARG A 118 -24.15 -10.22 19.02
C ARG A 118 -23.47 -10.54 20.35
N GLY A 119 -22.40 -9.84 20.69
CA GLY A 119 -21.61 -10.05 21.91
C GLY A 119 -20.67 -11.25 21.87
N LEU A 120 -19.87 -11.40 22.93
CA LEU A 120 -18.82 -12.42 23.03
C LEU A 120 -19.35 -13.86 22.95
N GLY A 121 -20.40 -14.19 23.70
CA GLY A 121 -20.89 -15.59 23.76
C GLY A 121 -21.39 -16.12 22.40
N ALA A 122 -22.01 -15.25 21.60
CA ALA A 122 -22.38 -15.59 20.22
C ALA A 122 -21.14 -15.73 19.33
N LEU A 123 -20.14 -14.85 19.50
CA LEU A 123 -18.89 -14.92 18.75
C LEU A 123 -18.18 -16.24 19.01
N GLU A 124 -17.97 -16.60 20.27
CA GLU A 124 -17.37 -17.88 20.70
C GLU A 124 -18.09 -19.08 20.09
N THR A 125 -19.42 -19.08 20.14
CA THR A 125 -20.23 -20.19 19.61
C THR A 125 -20.13 -20.31 18.09
N CYS A 126 -20.09 -19.18 17.38
CA CYS A 126 -20.19 -19.16 15.91
C CYS A 126 -18.83 -19.17 15.20
N LEU A 127 -17.76 -18.73 15.84
CA LEU A 127 -16.43 -18.58 15.24
C LEU A 127 -15.91 -19.88 14.59
N PRO A 128 -16.00 -21.07 15.21
CA PRO A 128 -15.55 -22.33 14.58
C PRO A 128 -16.29 -22.68 13.29
N SER A 129 -17.53 -22.20 13.16
CA SER A 129 -18.41 -22.45 12.01
C SER A 129 -18.23 -21.42 10.89
N ARG A 130 -17.49 -20.33 11.12
CA ARG A 130 -17.30 -19.24 10.16
C ARG A 130 -16.76 -19.72 8.80
N LYS A 131 -15.82 -20.67 8.80
CA LYS A 131 -15.28 -21.29 7.57
C LYS A 131 -16.34 -21.86 6.63
N ASN A 132 -17.46 -22.33 7.19
CA ASN A 132 -18.52 -22.98 6.42
C ASN A 132 -19.29 -21.99 5.54
N ILE A 133 -19.15 -20.67 5.75
CA ILE A 133 -19.80 -19.64 4.94
C ILE A 133 -19.15 -19.57 3.54
N TYR A 134 -17.87 -19.94 3.41
CA TYR A 134 -17.18 -19.88 2.12
C TYR A 134 -17.68 -20.96 1.17
N GLY A 135 -17.95 -20.57 -0.08
CA GLY A 135 -18.44 -21.48 -1.12
C GLY A 135 -19.96 -21.71 -1.11
N HIS A 136 -20.72 -21.04 -0.25
CA HIS A 136 -22.17 -20.95 -0.39
C HIS A 136 -22.56 -19.99 -1.49
N ASP A 137 -23.63 -20.34 -2.23
CA ASP A 137 -24.13 -19.55 -3.36
C ASP A 137 -24.64 -18.17 -2.93
N GLN A 138 -25.15 -18.03 -1.69
CA GLN A 138 -25.53 -16.76 -1.10
C GLN A 138 -25.37 -16.73 0.43
N PRO A 139 -24.74 -15.70 1.02
CA PRO A 139 -24.00 -14.62 0.35
C PRO A 139 -22.60 -15.07 -0.11
N LEU A 140 -22.19 -14.64 -1.31
CA LEU A 140 -20.85 -14.94 -1.84
C LEU A 140 -19.78 -14.22 -1.01
N VAL A 141 -18.87 -15.00 -0.42
CA VAL A 141 -17.71 -14.46 0.29
C VAL A 141 -16.61 -14.09 -0.72
N LEU A 142 -16.32 -12.80 -0.83
CA LEU A 142 -15.11 -12.34 -1.52
C LEU A 142 -13.90 -12.76 -0.68
N TRP A 143 -12.95 -13.48 -1.28
CA TRP A 143 -11.71 -13.88 -0.63
C TRP A 143 -10.57 -13.84 -1.65
N PRO A 144 -9.82 -12.73 -1.72
CA PRO A 144 -8.88 -12.48 -2.82
C PRO A 144 -7.61 -13.35 -2.72
N VAL A 145 -7.26 -13.78 -1.52
CA VAL A 145 -6.19 -14.75 -1.31
C VAL A 145 -6.74 -16.16 -1.56
N SER A 146 -6.09 -16.93 -2.43
CA SER A 146 -6.52 -18.30 -2.75
C SER A 146 -6.70 -19.15 -1.48
N GLN A 147 -7.73 -20.01 -1.45
CA GLN A 147 -7.97 -20.98 -0.37
C GLN A 147 -6.78 -21.94 -0.14
N GLN A 148 -5.95 -22.14 -1.16
CA GLN A 148 -4.72 -22.93 -1.04
C GLN A 148 -3.65 -22.20 -0.20
N LYS A 149 -3.62 -20.86 -0.28
CA LYS A 149 -2.64 -20.02 0.41
C LYS A 149 -3.11 -19.64 1.82
N LEU A 150 -4.38 -19.25 1.96
CA LEU A 150 -5.00 -18.92 3.23
C LEU A 150 -6.48 -19.31 3.20
N LYS A 151 -6.88 -20.23 4.09
CA LYS A 151 -8.26 -20.69 4.19
C LYS A 151 -9.13 -19.64 4.89
N PHE A 152 -10.29 -19.37 4.30
CA PHE A 152 -11.25 -18.44 4.89
C PHE A 152 -11.81 -18.96 6.22
N GLY A 153 -11.99 -18.06 7.18
CA GLY A 153 -12.71 -18.35 8.43
C GLY A 153 -12.02 -19.39 9.31
N THR A 154 -10.69 -19.52 9.18
CA THR A 154 -9.89 -20.35 10.10
C THR A 154 -10.05 -19.81 11.52
N ASP A 155 -10.41 -20.70 12.43
CA ASP A 155 -10.65 -20.38 13.84
C ASP A 155 -9.30 -20.32 14.57
N HIS A 156 -8.75 -19.13 14.63
CA HIS A 156 -7.50 -18.85 15.32
C HIS A 156 -7.79 -18.38 16.74
N ASP A 157 -7.14 -19.00 17.73
CA ASP A 157 -7.34 -18.70 19.16
C ASP A 157 -7.19 -17.20 19.48
N GLU A 158 -6.28 -16.50 18.78
CA GLU A 158 -6.06 -15.07 18.99
C GLU A 158 -7.31 -14.21 18.73
N ILE A 159 -8.23 -14.67 17.88
CA ILE A 159 -9.48 -13.96 17.62
C ILE A 159 -10.29 -13.93 18.91
N LEU A 160 -10.63 -15.09 19.47
CA LEU A 160 -11.46 -15.19 20.67
C LEU A 160 -10.78 -14.51 21.87
N GLN A 161 -9.49 -14.78 22.07
CA GLN A 161 -8.68 -14.17 23.13
C GLN A 161 -8.70 -12.64 23.08
N ALA A 162 -8.72 -12.06 21.88
CA ALA A 162 -8.80 -10.60 21.76
C ALA A 162 -10.13 -10.04 22.27
N PHE A 163 -11.26 -10.67 21.93
CA PHE A 163 -12.58 -10.19 22.36
C PHE A 163 -12.84 -10.49 23.84
N GLU A 164 -12.34 -11.61 24.36
CA GLU A 164 -12.33 -11.89 25.81
C GLU A 164 -11.55 -10.82 26.59
N ALA A 165 -10.41 -10.38 26.06
CA ALA A 165 -9.64 -9.30 26.67
C ALA A 165 -10.38 -7.95 26.66
N ILE A 166 -11.25 -7.69 25.68
CA ILE A 166 -12.13 -6.51 25.68
C ILE A 166 -13.13 -6.60 26.84
N GLU A 167 -13.83 -7.72 27.00
CA GLU A 167 -14.79 -7.94 28.10
C GLU A 167 -14.12 -7.85 29.47
N ALA A 168 -12.88 -8.29 29.58
CA ALA A 168 -12.07 -8.18 30.81
C ALA A 168 -11.52 -6.76 31.06
N GLY A 169 -11.80 -5.78 30.19
CA GLY A 169 -11.30 -4.41 30.29
C GLY A 169 -9.81 -4.24 29.97
N ASN A 170 -9.16 -5.25 29.38
CA ASN A 170 -7.74 -5.23 29.03
C ASN A 170 -7.53 -4.96 27.53
N ILE A 171 -7.74 -3.69 27.13
CA ILE A 171 -7.65 -3.25 25.73
C ILE A 171 -6.25 -3.48 25.15
N ALA A 172 -5.18 -3.19 25.90
CA ALA A 172 -3.81 -3.40 25.42
C ALA A 172 -3.55 -4.87 25.04
N LYS A 173 -4.02 -5.81 25.87
CA LYS A 173 -3.93 -7.24 25.58
C LYS A 173 -4.81 -7.65 24.41
N SER A 174 -6.02 -7.09 24.30
CA SER A 174 -6.89 -7.31 23.14
C SER A 174 -6.20 -6.90 21.83
N VAL A 175 -5.59 -5.71 21.81
CA VAL A 175 -4.86 -5.19 20.65
C VAL A 175 -3.67 -6.07 20.30
N ASP A 176 -2.95 -6.61 21.29
CA ASP A 176 -1.85 -7.54 21.06
C ASP A 176 -2.31 -8.85 20.40
N HIS A 177 -3.42 -9.44 20.89
CA HIS A 177 -4.02 -10.64 20.28
C HIS A 177 -4.52 -10.37 18.85
N LEU A 178 -5.27 -9.29 18.63
CA LEU A 178 -5.71 -8.90 17.28
C LEU A 178 -4.51 -8.65 16.37
N ALA A 179 -3.51 -7.90 16.81
CA ALA A 179 -2.31 -7.65 16.01
C ALA A 179 -1.60 -8.96 15.64
N ARG A 180 -1.50 -9.94 16.55
CA ARG A 180 -0.95 -11.26 16.19
C ARG A 180 -1.79 -11.94 15.11
N HIS A 181 -3.12 -11.96 15.25
CA HIS A 181 -4.00 -12.53 14.25
C HIS A 181 -3.81 -11.83 12.88
N GLU A 182 -3.85 -10.50 12.85
CA GLU A 182 -3.64 -9.70 11.64
C GLU A 182 -2.27 -9.96 11.01
N GLN A 183 -1.20 -9.85 11.78
CA GLN A 183 0.18 -9.84 11.25
C GLN A 183 0.71 -11.24 10.93
N VAL A 184 0.31 -12.26 11.70
CA VAL A 184 0.83 -13.63 11.59
C VAL A 184 -0.13 -14.50 10.79
N ASN A 185 -1.42 -14.52 11.16
CA ASN A 185 -2.37 -15.46 10.56
C ASN A 185 -2.91 -14.96 9.21
N ILE A 186 -2.98 -13.65 9.00
CA ILE A 186 -3.50 -13.07 7.75
C ILE A 186 -2.40 -12.51 6.84
N LEU A 187 -1.63 -11.52 7.30
CA LEU A 187 -0.67 -10.81 6.45
C LEU A 187 0.58 -11.63 6.11
N GLN A 188 1.06 -12.50 7.01
CA GLN A 188 2.21 -13.34 6.71
C GLN A 188 1.96 -14.27 5.51
N PRO A 189 0.92 -15.13 5.51
CA PRO A 189 0.66 -15.99 4.36
C PRO A 189 0.15 -15.23 3.14
N SER A 190 -0.63 -14.14 3.31
CA SER A 190 -1.13 -13.40 2.15
C SER A 190 -0.03 -12.63 1.42
N MET A 191 0.83 -11.89 2.15
CA MET A 191 1.81 -11.00 1.53
C MET A 191 3.27 -11.20 1.96
N TYR A 192 3.58 -11.29 3.26
CA TYR A 192 4.97 -11.25 3.73
C TYR A 192 5.74 -12.56 3.54
N SER A 193 5.11 -13.61 3.02
CA SER A 193 5.77 -14.84 2.58
C SER A 193 6.10 -14.85 1.09
N ASP A 194 5.76 -13.79 0.35
CA ASP A 194 6.12 -13.64 -1.07
C ASP A 194 7.58 -13.18 -1.22
N PRO A 195 8.50 -13.99 -1.76
CA PRO A 195 9.93 -13.65 -1.78
C PRO A 195 10.25 -12.38 -2.58
N LYS A 196 9.48 -12.11 -3.63
CA LYS A 196 9.67 -10.92 -4.48
C LYS A 196 9.29 -9.66 -3.71
N LEU A 197 8.15 -9.66 -3.02
CA LEU A 197 7.74 -8.56 -2.16
C LEU A 197 8.75 -8.32 -1.03
N VAL A 198 9.18 -9.37 -0.34
CA VAL A 198 10.17 -9.26 0.75
C VAL A 198 11.46 -8.60 0.26
N THR A 199 11.96 -9.03 -0.89
CA THR A 199 13.16 -8.45 -1.50
C THR A 199 12.97 -6.97 -1.81
N LEU A 200 11.82 -6.59 -2.39
CA LEU A 200 11.51 -5.20 -2.72
C LEU A 200 11.37 -4.32 -1.48
N LEU A 201 10.71 -4.80 -0.41
CA LEU A 201 10.57 -4.07 0.85
C LEU A 201 11.93 -3.83 1.52
N ARG A 202 12.81 -4.83 1.53
CA ARG A 202 14.17 -4.71 2.07
C ARG A 202 15.02 -3.75 1.24
N GLY A 203 14.94 -3.83 -0.08
CA GLY A 203 15.63 -2.91 -0.99
C GLY A 203 15.18 -1.47 -0.78
N ASN A 204 13.86 -1.24 -0.70
CA ASN A 204 13.30 0.07 -0.37
C ASN A 204 13.79 0.57 1.00
N HIS A 205 13.75 -0.27 2.04
CA HIS A 205 14.20 0.13 3.37
C HIS A 205 15.68 0.51 3.42
N PHE A 206 16.54 -0.33 2.82
CA PHE A 206 17.97 -0.06 2.69
C PHE A 206 18.22 1.27 1.98
N SER A 207 17.58 1.50 0.83
CA SER A 207 17.73 2.73 0.05
C SER A 207 17.23 3.96 0.83
N TYR A 208 16.11 3.86 1.55
CA TYR A 208 15.58 4.93 2.38
C TYR A 208 16.55 5.32 3.51
N VAL A 209 17.06 4.32 4.24
CA VAL A 209 17.93 4.58 5.41
C VAL A 209 19.32 5.04 4.99
N THR A 210 19.88 4.49 3.91
CA THR A 210 21.23 4.84 3.45
C THR A 210 21.27 6.01 2.47
N ASN A 211 20.11 6.46 1.99
CA ASN A 211 19.96 7.39 0.88
C ASN A 211 20.71 6.92 -0.40
N PHE A 212 20.85 5.60 -0.58
CA PHE A 212 21.55 5.00 -1.72
C PHE A 212 20.81 3.75 -2.26
N PRO A 213 20.40 3.76 -3.55
CA PRO A 213 20.33 4.90 -4.46
C PRO A 213 19.35 5.97 -3.93
N SER A 214 19.61 7.24 -4.20
CA SER A 214 18.81 8.37 -3.69
C SER A 214 17.52 8.59 -4.50
N GLY A 215 16.46 9.09 -3.85
CA GLY A 215 15.31 9.72 -4.53
C GLY A 215 14.12 8.81 -4.89
N VAL A 216 14.17 7.51 -4.57
CA VAL A 216 13.18 6.51 -5.00
C VAL A 216 12.51 5.74 -3.88
N ALA A 217 13.18 5.66 -2.73
CA ALA A 217 12.68 4.89 -1.61
C ALA A 217 11.73 5.72 -0.73
N GLN A 218 10.72 5.04 -0.21
CA GLN A 218 9.77 5.60 0.74
C GLN A 218 10.04 5.13 2.15
N ALA A 219 9.75 6.01 3.11
CA ALA A 219 9.73 5.64 4.51
C ALA A 219 8.72 4.51 4.74
N ILE A 220 9.13 3.48 5.46
CA ILE A 220 8.18 2.53 6.04
C ILE A 220 7.69 3.16 7.35
N GLU A 221 6.55 3.82 7.28
CA GLU A 221 5.97 4.55 8.40
C GLU A 221 4.46 4.35 8.51
N LEU A 222 3.95 4.50 9.73
CA LEU A 222 2.52 4.60 10.01
C LEU A 222 2.24 6.03 10.50
N THR A 223 1.40 6.74 9.74
CA THR A 223 0.95 8.08 10.12
C THR A 223 -0.48 8.01 10.66
N LEU A 224 -0.69 8.46 11.89
CA LEU A 224 -1.98 8.59 12.58
C LEU A 224 -2.70 9.91 12.25
N ALA A 225 -2.39 10.52 11.10
CA ALA A 225 -3.03 11.72 10.53
C ALA A 225 -3.66 11.40 9.17
N SER A 226 -4.76 12.02 8.77
CA SER A 226 -5.55 11.61 7.60
C SER A 226 -4.76 11.45 6.29
N GLN A 227 -3.69 12.23 6.11
CA GLN A 227 -2.73 12.22 4.99
C GLN A 227 -1.67 11.11 5.01
N CYS A 228 -1.04 10.86 3.85
CA CYS A 228 0.06 9.90 3.68
C CYS A 228 1.47 10.50 3.82
N ARG A 229 1.57 11.78 4.19
CA ARG A 229 2.84 12.45 4.46
C ARG A 229 3.16 12.44 5.95
N PRO A 230 4.45 12.36 6.33
CA PRO A 230 4.85 12.42 7.74
C PRO A 230 4.42 13.74 8.37
N VAL A 231 4.10 13.70 9.66
CA VAL A 231 3.77 14.87 10.49
C VAL A 231 4.65 14.89 11.74
N ASP A 232 5.18 16.07 12.06
CA ASP A 232 6.15 16.26 13.15
C ASP A 232 5.48 16.60 14.50
N ASP A 233 4.46 15.82 14.87
CA ASP A 233 3.70 16.01 16.11
C ASP A 233 3.48 14.69 16.88
N GLY A 234 4.30 13.69 16.59
CA GLY A 234 4.23 12.37 17.23
C GLY A 234 3.14 11.45 16.67
N ARG A 235 2.40 11.87 15.63
CA ARG A 235 1.45 10.99 14.93
C ARG A 235 2.12 10.11 13.88
N THR A 236 3.38 10.35 13.50
CA THR A 236 4.13 9.48 12.59
C THR A 236 5.08 8.56 13.35
N ILE A 237 4.95 7.26 13.08
CA ILE A 237 5.80 6.20 13.66
C ILE A 237 6.58 5.55 12.52
N GLY A 238 7.90 5.73 12.51
CA GLY A 238 8.79 5.02 11.59
C GLY A 238 9.09 3.59 12.03
N PHE A 239 9.36 2.71 11.06
CA PHE A 239 9.69 1.31 11.29
C PHE A 239 11.05 1.12 12.00
N SER A 240 12.13 1.53 11.35
CA SER A 240 13.50 1.35 11.85
C SER A 240 14.45 2.33 11.15
N ASN A 241 15.58 2.62 11.80
CA ASN A 241 16.71 3.34 11.19
C ASN A 241 17.88 2.41 10.88
N ASN A 242 17.70 1.09 11.04
CA ASN A 242 18.72 0.10 10.71
C ASN A 242 18.58 -0.33 9.24
N PRO A 243 19.60 -0.14 8.38
CA PRO A 243 19.53 -0.47 6.95
C PRO A 243 19.16 -1.92 6.62
N VAL A 244 19.39 -2.86 7.55
CA VAL A 244 19.11 -4.29 7.35
C VAL A 244 17.84 -4.76 8.07
N ALA A 245 17.04 -3.84 8.62
CA ALA A 245 15.76 -4.19 9.22
C ALA A 245 14.80 -4.76 8.16
N ASP A 246 13.95 -5.68 8.60
CA ASP A 246 13.11 -6.47 7.72
C ASP A 246 11.66 -6.43 8.20
N LEU A 247 10.79 -5.77 7.44
CA LEU A 247 9.36 -5.70 7.75
C LEU A 247 8.67 -7.07 7.60
N SER A 248 9.25 -7.99 6.82
CA SER A 248 8.70 -9.34 6.68
C SER A 248 8.98 -10.23 7.89
N ASP A 249 9.97 -9.87 8.71
CA ASP A 249 10.24 -10.54 9.99
C ASP A 249 9.12 -10.25 10.99
N ILE A 250 8.52 -11.32 11.52
CA ILE A 250 7.36 -11.23 12.42
C ILE A 250 7.71 -10.47 13.69
N HIS A 251 8.89 -10.67 14.28
CA HIS A 251 9.25 -10.04 15.53
C HIS A 251 9.46 -8.54 15.37
N GLN A 252 10.17 -8.13 14.33
CA GLN A 252 10.37 -6.72 13.99
C GLN A 252 9.05 -6.03 13.64
N ARG A 253 8.21 -6.68 12.83
CA ARG A 253 6.90 -6.14 12.44
C ARG A 253 5.95 -6.03 13.62
N MET A 254 5.88 -7.04 14.49
CA MET A 254 5.04 -6.98 15.69
C MET A 254 5.51 -5.88 16.64
N ALA A 255 6.81 -5.71 16.85
CA ALA A 255 7.34 -4.61 17.66
C ALA A 255 6.92 -3.24 17.10
N PHE A 256 6.99 -3.07 15.78
CA PHE A 256 6.54 -1.85 15.11
C PHE A 256 5.03 -1.61 15.24
N VAL A 257 4.21 -2.64 15.02
CA VAL A 257 2.74 -2.54 15.12
C VAL A 257 2.30 -2.23 16.56
N LEU A 258 2.89 -2.87 17.56
CA LEU A 258 2.56 -2.62 18.97
C LEU A 258 3.03 -1.23 19.43
N LYS A 259 4.18 -0.76 18.93
CA LYS A 259 4.64 0.63 19.16
C LYS A 259 3.64 1.63 18.60
N ALA A 260 3.15 1.40 17.39
CA ALA A 260 2.11 2.23 16.76
C ALA A 260 0.80 2.21 17.55
N ALA A 261 0.36 1.05 18.03
CA ALA A 261 -0.84 0.90 18.84
C ALA A 261 -0.73 1.66 20.17
N ALA A 262 0.40 1.52 20.87
CA ALA A 262 0.66 2.24 22.11
C ALA A 262 0.69 3.77 21.88
N GLN A 263 1.26 4.22 20.77
CA GLN A 263 1.24 5.64 20.42
C GLN A 263 -0.17 6.16 20.14
N PHE A 264 -0.99 5.37 19.44
CA PHE A 264 -2.39 5.71 19.21
C PHE A 264 -3.17 5.83 20.54
N ASP A 265 -2.97 4.87 21.46
CA ASP A 265 -3.56 4.89 22.80
C ASP A 265 -3.13 6.14 23.60
N ASN A 266 -1.84 6.47 23.60
CA ASN A 266 -1.33 7.68 24.22
C ASN A 266 -2.01 8.94 23.66
N LEU A 267 -2.19 9.01 22.34
CA LEU A 267 -2.81 10.16 21.69
C LEU A 267 -4.29 10.30 22.06
N LEU A 268 -5.02 9.19 22.20
CA LEU A 268 -6.42 9.17 22.64
C LEU A 268 -6.63 9.67 24.09
N HIS A 269 -5.62 9.50 24.93
CA HIS A 269 -5.62 9.92 26.34
C HIS A 269 -4.91 11.27 26.59
N SER A 270 -4.40 11.91 25.54
CA SER A 270 -3.72 13.21 25.61
C SER A 270 -4.62 14.36 25.10
N GLY A 271 -4.10 15.59 25.18
CA GLY A 271 -4.73 16.76 24.53
C GLY A 271 -4.88 16.64 23.01
N ASN A 272 -4.23 15.67 22.37
CA ASN A 272 -4.27 15.45 20.92
C ASN A 272 -5.45 14.59 20.45
N ARG A 273 -6.34 14.13 21.36
CA ARG A 273 -7.51 13.32 21.02
C ARG A 273 -8.34 13.90 19.87
N TYR A 274 -8.56 15.22 19.88
CA TYR A 274 -9.33 15.91 18.84
C TYR A 274 -8.71 15.75 17.44
N GLN A 275 -7.38 15.78 17.33
CA GLN A 275 -6.68 15.62 16.06
C GLN A 275 -6.84 14.19 15.51
N ILE A 276 -6.87 13.19 16.38
CA ILE A 276 -7.13 11.79 16.00
C ILE A 276 -8.57 11.63 15.54
N GLN A 277 -9.54 12.17 16.28
CA GLN A 277 -10.94 12.12 15.90
C GLN A 277 -11.16 12.79 14.53
N GLN A 278 -10.64 14.01 14.34
CA GLN A 278 -10.71 14.72 13.06
C GLN A 278 -10.08 13.91 11.93
N SER A 279 -8.93 13.27 12.18
CA SER A 279 -8.27 12.43 11.18
C SER A 279 -9.13 11.22 10.77
N ILE A 280 -9.83 10.60 11.71
CA ILE A 280 -10.75 9.48 11.45
C ILE A 280 -11.97 9.98 10.64
N GLU A 281 -12.56 11.10 11.03
CA GLU A 281 -13.70 11.72 10.33
C GLU A 281 -13.33 12.13 8.90
N ASP A 282 -12.12 12.66 8.68
CA ASP A 282 -11.64 13.02 7.36
C ASP A 282 -11.36 11.80 6.48
N ILE A 283 -10.85 10.71 7.03
CA ILE A 283 -10.72 9.44 6.30
C ILE A 283 -12.11 8.91 5.92
N ALA A 284 -13.06 8.88 6.88
CA ALA A 284 -14.41 8.41 6.64
C ALA A 284 -15.16 9.25 5.59
N ALA A 285 -14.89 10.55 5.53
CA ALA A 285 -15.45 11.46 4.52
C ALA A 285 -14.66 11.48 3.19
N GLY A 286 -13.62 10.67 3.03
CA GLY A 286 -12.77 10.66 1.83
C GLY A 286 -11.92 11.92 1.62
N ARG A 287 -11.74 12.74 2.66
CA ARG A 287 -10.97 14.00 2.62
C ARG A 287 -9.48 13.83 2.93
N GLY A 288 -9.09 12.72 3.54
CA GLY A 288 -7.75 12.47 4.05
C GLY A 288 -6.74 11.88 3.05
N VAL A 289 -7.22 11.12 2.09
CA VAL A 289 -6.36 10.31 1.20
C VAL A 289 -5.98 11.14 -0.03
N ARG A 290 -5.07 12.09 0.15
CA ARG A 290 -4.44 12.89 -0.92
C ARG A 290 -2.93 12.98 -0.71
#